data_AF-A0A1V6FWR9-F1
#
_entry.id   AF-A0A1V6FWR9-F1
#
_cell.length_a   1.000
_cell.length_b   1.000
_cell.length_c   1.000
_cell.angle_alpha   90.00
_cell.angle_beta   90.00
_cell.angle_gamma   90.00
#
_symmetry.space_group_name_H-M   'P 1'
#
loop_
_entity.id
_entity.type
_entity.pdbx_description
1 polymer ?
#
loop_
_entity_poly.entity_id
_entity_poly.type
_entity_poly.pdbx_seq_one_letter_code
_entity_poly.pdbx_strand_id
1 'polypeptide(L)'
;MDRITYIKIFITALILLMGVYLIYPIIPGIIGGLIFSYAFSPVYDYIFNRIKRSGISAALTTLFISAPFLLVLLYGFFKAIEQLTFVTETLKKESPTTIFDLIGVDVHNSPFYGLISEIFPGILNISDFFSNTMSELPLFLMNIAVLFLSLYYFLNEKEKIEEYLARIIPDQYKNEMIEIIGPTKKVVNGLIYANVMSAMIVALLATAGYLVIGVPYSYL
;
A
#
# COMPACT_ATOMS: atom_id res chain seq x y z
N MET A 1 22.21 41.46 -16.51
CA MET A 1 21.01 40.99 -15.79
C MET A 1 20.93 41.72 -14.47
N ASP A 2 19.80 42.36 -14.18
CA ASP A 2 19.65 43.16 -12.97
C ASP A 2 19.59 42.28 -11.72
N ARG A 3 20.08 42.83 -10.59
CA ARG A 3 20.04 42.17 -9.26
C ARG A 3 18.64 41.68 -8.88
N ILE A 4 17.60 42.39 -9.33
CA ILE A 4 16.19 42.05 -9.12
C ILE A 4 15.80 40.79 -9.92
N THR A 5 16.32 40.62 -11.13
CA THR A 5 16.07 39.43 -11.97
C THR A 5 16.68 38.18 -11.35
N TYR A 6 17.89 38.28 -10.79
CA TYR A 6 18.50 37.16 -10.05
C TYR A 6 17.71 36.76 -8.81
N ILE A 7 17.20 37.74 -8.04
CA ILE A 7 16.36 37.47 -6.87
C ILE A 7 15.05 36.78 -7.27
N LYS A 8 14.39 37.25 -8.34
CA LYS A 8 13.16 36.62 -8.84
C LYS A 8 13.40 35.17 -9.27
N ILE A 9 14.46 34.92 -10.04
CA ILE A 9 14.82 33.55 -10.48
C ILE A 9 15.11 32.66 -9.27
N PHE A 10 15.86 33.17 -8.28
CA PHE A 10 16.16 32.42 -7.07
C PHE A 10 14.90 32.06 -6.28
N ILE A 11 13.98 33.01 -6.09
CA ILE A 11 12.70 32.76 -5.40
C ILE A 11 11.86 31.74 -6.17
N THR A 12 11.75 31.87 -7.50
CA THR A 12 11.01 30.90 -8.32
C THR A 12 11.63 29.51 -8.22
N ALA A 13 12.96 29.38 -8.30
CA ALA A 13 13.65 28.12 -8.14
C ALA A 13 13.42 27.51 -6.75
N LEU A 14 13.47 28.32 -5.69
CA LEU A 14 13.20 27.88 -4.32
C LEU A 14 11.77 27.35 -4.15
N ILE A 15 10.77 28.06 -4.69
CA ILE A 15 9.37 27.64 -4.66
C ILE A 15 9.20 26.30 -5.39
N LEU A 16 9.82 26.15 -6.56
CA LEU A 16 9.77 24.91 -7.33
C LEU A 16 10.41 23.74 -6.56
N LEU A 17 11.57 23.98 -5.95
CA LEU A 17 12.31 22.98 -5.18
C LEU A 17 11.54 22.55 -3.93
N MET A 18 10.92 23.50 -3.21
CA MET A 18 10.02 23.20 -2.10
C MET A 18 8.79 22.42 -2.55
N GLY A 19 8.20 22.76 -3.70
CA GLY A 19 7.07 22.02 -4.26
C GLY A 19 7.43 20.56 -4.54
N VAL A 20 8.58 20.30 -5.16
CA VAL A 20 9.07 18.93 -5.40
C VAL A 20 9.34 18.20 -4.08
N TYR A 21 9.93 18.88 -3.09
CA TYR A 21 10.21 18.30 -1.78
C TYR A 21 8.93 17.88 -1.03
N LEU A 22 7.85 18.66 -1.15
CA LEU A 22 6.56 18.33 -0.54
C LEU A 22 5.86 17.14 -1.20
N ILE A 23 6.03 16.97 -2.52
CA ILE A 23 5.42 15.87 -3.27
C ILE A 23 6.22 14.57 -3.13
N TYR A 24 7.55 14.66 -3.01
CA TYR A 24 8.46 13.52 -2.87
C TYR A 24 7.96 12.40 -1.92
N PRO A 25 7.54 12.69 -0.67
CA PRO A 25 7.10 11.66 0.26
C PRO A 25 5.80 10.94 -0.15
N ILE A 26 5.06 11.47 -1.12
CA ILE A 26 3.75 10.98 -1.59
C ILE A 26 3.87 10.23 -2.94
N ILE A 27 5.01 10.38 -3.63
CA ILE A 27 5.29 9.68 -4.90
C ILE A 27 5.04 8.17 -4.80
N PRO A 28 5.44 7.45 -3.72
CA PRO A 28 5.17 6.03 -3.60
C PRO A 28 3.67 5.69 -3.69
N GLY A 29 2.80 6.50 -3.06
CA GLY A 29 1.36 6.36 -3.17
C GLY A 29 0.85 6.52 -4.60
N ILE A 30 1.33 7.54 -5.32
CA ILE A 30 0.93 7.79 -6.73
C ILE A 30 1.37 6.63 -7.64
N ILE A 31 2.62 6.18 -7.51
CA ILE A 31 3.14 5.05 -8.29
C ILE A 31 2.36 3.77 -7.95
N GLY A 32 2.07 3.54 -6.67
CA GLY A 32 1.22 2.46 -6.21
C GLY A 32 -0.15 2.49 -6.88
N GLY A 33 -0.80 3.65 -6.90
CA GLY A 33 -2.11 3.83 -7.55
C GLY A 33 -2.07 3.52 -9.04
N LEU A 34 -1.01 3.94 -9.75
CA LEU A 34 -0.80 3.61 -11.16
C LEU A 34 -0.65 2.10 -11.39
N ILE A 35 0.19 1.43 -10.60
CA ILE A 35 0.41 -0.01 -10.70
C ILE A 35 -0.88 -0.77 -10.42
N PHE A 36 -1.60 -0.41 -9.35
CA PHE A 36 -2.87 -1.04 -9.00
C PHE A 36 -3.94 -0.78 -10.07
N SER A 37 -3.98 0.41 -10.67
CA SER A 37 -4.93 0.72 -11.75
C SER A 37 -4.72 -0.18 -12.96
N TYR A 38 -3.46 -0.40 -13.33
CA TYR A 38 -3.13 -1.35 -14.38
C TYR A 38 -3.50 -2.79 -13.98
N ALA A 39 -3.12 -3.20 -12.77
CA ALA A 39 -3.32 -4.56 -12.30
C ALA A 39 -4.81 -4.95 -12.18
N PHE A 40 -5.64 -4.01 -11.76
CA PHE A 40 -7.08 -4.18 -11.56
C PHE A 40 -7.92 -3.61 -12.71
N SER A 41 -7.30 -3.23 -13.82
CA SER A 41 -7.99 -2.93 -15.07
C SER A 41 -9.02 -4.00 -15.48
N PRO A 42 -8.78 -5.33 -15.39
CA PRO A 42 -9.81 -6.32 -15.74
C PRO A 42 -11.07 -6.23 -14.86
N VAL A 43 -10.91 -5.89 -13.56
CA VAL A 43 -12.05 -5.70 -12.65
C VAL A 43 -12.83 -4.44 -13.04
N TYR A 44 -12.12 -3.35 -13.33
CA TYR A 44 -12.72 -2.12 -13.82
C TYR A 44 -13.50 -2.35 -15.13
N ASP A 45 -12.88 -3.00 -16.12
CA ASP A 45 -13.49 -3.24 -17.43
C ASP A 45 -14.74 -4.13 -17.29
N TYR A 46 -14.73 -5.13 -16.38
CA TYR A 46 -15.90 -5.96 -16.08
C TYR A 46 -17.07 -5.13 -15.50
N ILE A 47 -16.80 -4.21 -14.58
CA ILE A 47 -17.82 -3.34 -13.99
C ILE A 47 -18.29 -2.28 -15.00
N PHE A 48 -17.36 -1.68 -15.75
CA PHE A 48 -17.64 -0.67 -16.76
C PHE A 48 -18.54 -1.20 -17.87
N ASN A 49 -18.33 -2.43 -18.31
CA ASN A 49 -19.18 -3.08 -19.31
C ASN A 49 -20.65 -3.22 -18.87
N ARG A 50 -20.93 -3.26 -17.56
CA ARG A 50 -22.29 -3.30 -17.02
C ARG A 50 -22.89 -1.93 -16.77
N ILE A 51 -22.13 -0.99 -16.21
CA ILE A 51 -22.64 0.33 -15.77
C ILE A 51 -22.54 1.38 -16.88
N LYS A 52 -21.54 1.27 -17.77
CA LYS A 52 -21.20 2.23 -18.84
C LYS A 52 -20.94 3.67 -18.33
N ARG A 53 -20.55 3.81 -17.07
CA ARG A 53 -20.14 5.10 -16.47
C ARG A 53 -18.75 4.95 -15.86
N SER A 54 -17.78 5.69 -16.38
CA SER A 54 -16.37 5.61 -15.96
C SER A 54 -16.19 5.92 -14.47
N GLY A 55 -16.79 7.02 -13.99
CA GLY A 55 -16.64 7.45 -12.59
C GLY A 55 -17.21 6.47 -11.57
N ILE A 56 -18.38 5.87 -11.86
CA ILE A 56 -19.00 4.88 -10.95
C ILE A 56 -18.20 3.57 -10.99
N SER A 57 -17.76 3.16 -12.17
CA SER A 57 -16.99 1.91 -12.34
C SER A 57 -15.63 2.01 -11.65
N ALA A 58 -14.96 3.16 -11.76
CA ALA A 58 -13.71 3.45 -11.06
C ALA A 58 -13.91 3.48 -9.54
N ALA A 59 -14.96 4.15 -9.06
CA ALA A 59 -15.28 4.20 -7.63
C ALA A 59 -15.55 2.80 -7.06
N LEU A 60 -16.35 1.99 -7.76
CA LEU A 60 -16.71 0.65 -7.32
C LEU A 60 -15.49 -0.29 -7.33
N THR A 61 -14.64 -0.18 -8.34
CA THR A 61 -13.39 -0.94 -8.43
C THR A 61 -12.44 -0.55 -7.30
N THR A 62 -12.25 0.75 -7.08
CA THR A 62 -11.40 1.28 -6.01
C THR A 62 -11.91 0.82 -4.65
N LEU A 63 -13.23 0.90 -4.41
CA LEU A 63 -13.86 0.45 -3.18
C LEU A 63 -13.68 -1.05 -2.97
N PHE A 64 -13.84 -1.87 -4.01
CA PHE A 64 -13.63 -3.31 -3.94
C PHE A 64 -12.20 -3.66 -3.54
N ILE A 65 -11.21 -2.92 -4.07
CA ILE A 65 -9.79 -3.12 -3.76
C ILE A 65 -9.47 -2.58 -2.35
N SER A 66 -10.00 -1.43 -1.98
CA SER A 66 -9.71 -0.80 -0.68
C SER A 66 -10.43 -1.45 0.49
N ALA A 67 -11.59 -2.07 0.28
CA ALA A 67 -12.40 -2.68 1.32
C ALA A 67 -11.64 -3.69 2.20
N PRO A 68 -10.96 -4.73 1.67
CA PRO A 68 -10.22 -5.66 2.50
C PRO A 68 -9.10 -4.96 3.30
N PHE A 69 -8.39 -4.00 2.69
CA PHE A 69 -7.37 -3.22 3.39
C PHE A 69 -7.95 -2.37 4.53
N LEU A 70 -9.07 -1.68 4.27
CA LEU A 70 -9.76 -0.86 5.28
C LEU A 70 -10.32 -1.72 6.41
N LEU A 71 -10.85 -2.90 6.10
CA LEU A 71 -11.35 -3.84 7.11
C LEU A 71 -10.23 -4.33 8.03
N VAL A 72 -9.09 -4.75 7.47
CA VAL A 72 -7.92 -5.17 8.25
C VAL A 72 -7.39 -4.02 9.12
N LEU A 73 -7.29 -2.82 8.55
CA LEU A 73 -6.82 -1.64 9.27
C LEU A 73 -7.77 -1.24 10.41
N LEU A 74 -9.08 -1.25 10.14
CA LEU A 74 -10.10 -0.93 11.13
C LEU A 74 -10.15 -1.99 12.24
N TYR A 75 -10.08 -3.27 11.90
CA TYR A 75 -10.02 -4.36 12.87
C TYR A 75 -8.78 -4.23 13.75
N GLY A 76 -7.59 -4.04 13.15
CA GLY A 76 -6.35 -3.83 13.89
C GLY A 76 -6.42 -2.62 14.81
N PHE A 77 -7.04 -1.53 14.37
CA PHE A 77 -7.26 -0.33 15.19
C PHE A 77 -8.18 -0.60 16.38
N PHE A 78 -9.32 -1.28 16.18
CA PHE A 78 -10.20 -1.66 17.28
C PHE A 78 -9.51 -2.60 18.27
N LYS A 79 -8.75 -3.58 17.77
CA LYS A 79 -7.95 -4.49 18.61
C LYS A 79 -6.91 -3.75 19.45
N ALA A 80 -6.23 -2.77 18.84
CA ALA A 80 -5.26 -1.93 19.53
C ALA A 80 -5.91 -1.10 20.65
N ILE A 81 -7.10 -0.53 20.41
CA ILE A 81 -7.86 0.20 21.44
C ILE A 81 -8.31 -0.72 22.58
N GLU A 82 -8.79 -1.92 22.25
CA GLU A 82 -9.20 -2.92 23.24
C GLU A 82 -8.03 -3.32 24.15
N GLN A 83 -6.83 -3.47 23.57
CA GLN A 83 -5.61 -3.83 24.30
C GLN A 83 -4.98 -2.65 25.04
N LEU A 84 -5.30 -1.41 24.69
CA LEU A 84 -4.72 -0.20 25.28
C LEU A 84 -4.97 -0.10 26.80
N THR A 85 -6.08 -0.64 27.30
CA THR A 85 -6.39 -0.75 28.74
C THR A 85 -5.48 -1.75 29.46
N PHE A 86 -5.21 -2.90 28.86
CA PHE A 86 -4.24 -3.88 29.35
C PHE A 86 -2.81 -3.32 29.35
N VAL A 87 -2.46 -2.56 28.30
CA VAL A 87 -1.16 -1.89 28.15
C VAL A 87 -0.94 -0.82 29.22
N THR A 88 -1.95 0.01 29.50
CA THR A 88 -1.84 1.08 30.51
C THR A 88 -1.82 0.56 31.94
N GLU A 89 -2.45 -0.58 32.23
CA GLU A 89 -2.35 -1.25 33.53
C GLU A 89 -1.01 -1.97 33.73
N THR A 90 -0.47 -2.59 32.67
CA THR A 90 0.82 -3.30 32.71
C THR A 90 1.99 -2.32 32.80
N LEU A 91 1.98 -1.23 32.00
CA LEU A 91 2.99 -0.16 32.05
C LEU A 91 3.06 0.57 33.41
N LYS A 92 1.97 0.55 34.20
CA LYS A 92 1.94 1.12 35.55
C LYS A 92 2.51 0.19 36.62
N LYS A 93 2.64 -1.11 36.36
CA LYS A 93 3.03 -2.10 37.37
C LYS A 93 4.46 -2.61 37.21
N GLU A 94 4.96 -2.79 36.00
CA GLU A 94 6.38 -3.04 35.72
C GLU A 94 6.70 -2.52 34.33
N SER A 95 7.92 -2.01 34.11
CA SER A 95 8.38 -1.57 32.78
C SER A 95 8.42 -2.77 31.83
N PRO A 96 7.45 -2.93 30.90
CA PRO A 96 7.51 -4.01 29.93
C PRO A 96 8.63 -3.66 28.98
N THR A 97 9.66 -4.50 28.92
CA THR A 97 10.79 -4.23 28.05
C THR A 97 10.42 -4.58 26.59
N THR A 98 9.61 -5.62 26.36
CA THR A 98 9.33 -6.14 25.01
C THR A 98 7.84 -6.14 24.59
N ILE A 99 7.59 -6.12 23.26
CA ILE A 99 6.23 -6.25 22.67
C ILE A 99 5.61 -7.63 22.93
N PHE A 100 6.44 -8.65 23.11
CA PHE A 100 6.01 -10.02 23.37
C PHE A 100 5.35 -10.16 24.74
N ASP A 101 5.87 -9.47 25.75
CA ASP A 101 5.24 -9.39 27.08
C ASP A 101 3.85 -8.72 27.00
N LEU A 102 3.67 -7.79 26.05
CA LEU A 102 2.42 -7.06 25.84
C LEU A 102 1.31 -7.91 25.19
N ILE A 103 1.69 -8.89 24.36
CA ILE A 103 0.75 -9.84 23.73
C ILE A 103 0.62 -11.14 24.54
N GLY A 104 1.24 -11.23 25.72
CA GLY A 104 1.17 -12.39 26.61
C GLY A 104 1.94 -13.61 26.11
N VAL A 105 2.94 -13.41 25.24
CA VAL A 105 3.78 -14.48 24.69
C VAL A 105 5.15 -14.41 25.34
N ASP A 106 5.48 -15.43 26.15
CA ASP A 106 6.81 -15.53 26.77
C ASP A 106 7.83 -16.04 25.74
N VAL A 107 8.46 -15.10 25.03
CA VAL A 107 9.47 -15.39 23.98
C VAL A 107 10.87 -15.56 24.57
N HIS A 108 11.11 -15.15 25.82
CA HIS A 108 12.44 -15.27 26.45
C HIS A 108 12.91 -16.72 26.59
N ASN A 109 11.97 -17.66 26.72
CA ASN A 109 12.24 -19.10 26.81
C ASN A 109 12.17 -19.83 25.45
N SER A 110 11.93 -19.11 24.34
CA SER A 110 11.81 -19.71 23.01
C SER A 110 13.19 -20.01 22.42
N PRO A 111 13.38 -21.19 21.77
CA PRO A 111 14.57 -21.48 20.97
C PRO A 111 14.86 -20.44 19.88
N PHE A 112 13.85 -19.65 19.51
CA PHE A 112 13.93 -18.62 18.47
C PHE A 112 14.24 -17.22 19.00
N TYR A 113 14.41 -17.03 20.31
CA TYR A 113 14.66 -15.70 20.89
C TYR A 113 15.87 -15.00 20.26
N GLY A 114 16.98 -15.73 20.07
CA GLY A 114 18.20 -15.20 19.43
C GLY A 114 17.99 -14.79 17.97
N LEU A 115 17.20 -15.57 17.22
CA LEU A 115 16.83 -15.23 15.84
C LEU A 115 15.92 -14.00 15.79
N ILE A 116 14.96 -13.90 16.71
CA ILE A 116 14.02 -12.78 16.79
C ILE A 116 14.75 -11.50 17.21
N SER A 117 15.69 -11.57 18.16
CA SER A 117 16.45 -10.41 18.63
C SER A 117 17.42 -9.87 17.58
N GLU A 118 17.97 -10.74 16.74
CA GLU A 118 18.88 -10.37 15.65
C GLU A 118 18.13 -9.81 14.43
N ILE A 119 16.98 -10.39 14.07
CA ILE A 119 16.19 -9.97 12.90
C ILE A 119 15.30 -8.75 13.21
N PHE A 120 14.77 -8.67 14.44
CA PHE A 120 13.79 -7.65 14.83
C PHE A 120 14.16 -6.93 16.14
N PRO A 121 15.32 -6.24 16.21
CA PRO A 121 15.76 -5.56 17.43
C PRO A 121 14.77 -4.48 17.90
N GLY A 122 14.03 -3.85 16.98
CA GLY A 122 13.03 -2.84 17.29
C GLY A 122 11.80 -3.36 18.05
N ILE A 123 11.52 -4.67 18.02
CA ILE A 123 10.38 -5.29 18.74
C ILE A 123 10.70 -5.53 20.22
N LEU A 124 11.99 -5.50 20.57
CA LEU A 124 12.49 -5.74 21.92
C LEU A 124 12.48 -4.51 22.83
N ASN A 125 12.30 -3.32 22.27
CA ASN A 125 12.08 -2.11 23.06
C ASN A 125 10.77 -1.46 22.63
N ILE A 126 9.76 -1.62 23.47
CA ILE A 126 8.42 -1.14 23.17
C ILE A 126 8.39 0.37 22.95
N SER A 127 9.17 1.13 23.72
CA SER A 127 9.23 2.59 23.62
C SER A 127 9.75 3.04 22.25
N ASP A 128 10.80 2.39 21.75
CA ASP A 128 11.40 2.73 20.45
C ASP A 128 10.49 2.32 19.30
N PHE A 129 9.84 1.15 19.40
CA PHE A 129 8.83 0.72 18.43
C PHE A 129 7.66 1.69 18.33
N PHE A 130 7.07 2.06 19.47
CA PHE A 130 5.93 2.98 19.50
C PHE A 130 6.33 4.37 19.00
N SER A 131 7.50 4.89 19.41
CA SER A 131 7.99 6.20 18.96
C SER A 131 8.19 6.24 17.44
N ASN A 132 8.89 5.25 16.89
CA ASN A 132 9.17 5.20 15.44
C ASN A 132 7.89 4.98 14.64
N THR A 133 7.07 4.00 15.02
CA THR A 133 5.82 3.68 14.33
C THR A 133 4.84 4.86 14.37
N MET A 134 4.66 5.51 15.53
CA MET A 134 3.74 6.64 15.66
C MET A 134 4.20 7.85 14.84
N SER A 135 5.51 8.05 14.69
CA SER A 135 6.07 9.13 13.89
C SER A 135 5.86 8.93 12.38
N GLU A 136 5.87 7.69 11.90
CA GLU A 136 5.70 7.35 10.48
C GLU A 136 4.23 7.15 10.08
N LEU A 137 3.35 6.86 11.05
CA LEU A 137 1.94 6.56 10.85
C LEU A 137 1.21 7.63 10.01
N PRO A 138 1.35 8.95 10.24
CA PRO A 138 0.70 9.95 9.41
C PRO A 138 1.13 9.88 7.94
N LEU A 139 2.43 9.70 7.69
CA LEU A 139 2.97 9.61 6.34
C LEU A 139 2.50 8.33 5.63
N PHE A 140 2.43 7.23 6.37
CA PHE A 140 1.89 5.97 5.88
C PHE A 140 0.41 6.10 5.48
N LEU A 141 -0.44 6.68 6.34
CA LEU A 141 -1.85 6.92 6.04
C LEU A 141 -2.04 7.87 4.85
N MET A 142 -1.21 8.92 4.76
CA MET A 142 -1.21 9.82 3.61
C MET A 142 -0.88 9.07 2.31
N ASN A 143 0.15 8.22 2.31
CA ASN A 143 0.50 7.41 1.15
C ASN A 143 -0.61 6.43 0.76
N ILE A 144 -1.28 5.78 1.72
CA ILE A 144 -2.43 4.92 1.46
C ILE A 144 -3.59 5.71 0.85
N ALA A 145 -3.92 6.86 1.43
CA ALA A 145 -5.00 7.71 0.92
C ALA A 145 -4.70 8.16 -0.52
N VAL A 146 -3.48 8.60 -0.78
CA VAL A 146 -3.05 9.01 -2.13
C VAL A 146 -3.04 7.84 -3.09
N LEU A 147 -2.64 6.64 -2.65
CA LEU A 147 -2.71 5.42 -3.46
C LEU A 147 -4.14 5.16 -3.94
N PHE A 148 -5.12 5.18 -3.04
CA PHE A 148 -6.51 4.93 -3.43
C PHE A 148 -7.10 6.05 -4.29
N LEU A 149 -6.77 7.32 -4.00
CA LEU A 149 -7.15 8.43 -4.86
C LEU A 149 -6.54 8.31 -6.26
N SER A 150 -5.24 8.02 -6.33
CA SER A 150 -4.51 7.85 -7.56
C SER A 150 -5.06 6.68 -8.38
N LEU A 151 -5.33 5.54 -7.74
CA LEU A 151 -6.03 4.40 -8.33
C LEU A 151 -7.37 4.81 -8.95
N TYR A 152 -8.19 5.54 -8.20
CA TYR A 152 -9.48 6.04 -8.69
C TYR A 152 -9.31 6.92 -9.93
N TYR A 153 -8.41 7.92 -9.88
CA TYR A 153 -8.20 8.85 -10.99
C TYR A 153 -7.64 8.15 -12.23
N PHE A 154 -6.65 7.26 -12.06
CA PHE A 154 -6.08 6.51 -13.18
C PHE A 154 -7.09 5.58 -13.85
N LEU A 155 -8.02 4.99 -13.09
CA LEU A 155 -9.11 4.18 -13.65
C LEU A 155 -10.21 5.04 -14.30
N ASN A 156 -10.60 6.14 -13.66
CA ASN A 156 -11.65 7.01 -14.16
C ASN A 156 -11.27 7.71 -15.47
N GLU A 157 -10.01 8.11 -15.60
CA GLU A 157 -9.48 8.83 -16.77
C GLU A 157 -8.61 7.96 -17.68
N LYS A 158 -8.71 6.63 -17.55
CA LYS A 158 -7.93 5.64 -18.32
C LYS A 158 -7.83 5.98 -19.81
N GLU A 159 -8.96 6.21 -20.48
CA GLU A 159 -9.00 6.52 -21.92
C GLU A 159 -8.23 7.80 -22.27
N LYS A 160 -8.42 8.88 -21.48
CA LYS A 160 -7.71 10.13 -21.71
C LYS A 160 -6.21 9.95 -21.52
N ILE A 161 -5.81 9.22 -20.47
CA ILE A 161 -4.40 8.98 -20.15
C ILE A 161 -3.74 8.17 -21.27
N GLU A 162 -4.40 7.12 -21.75
CA GLU A 162 -3.92 6.33 -22.89
C GLU A 162 -3.79 7.19 -24.16
N GLU A 163 -4.77 8.06 -24.44
CA GLU A 163 -4.71 8.99 -25.58
C GLU A 163 -3.57 10.00 -25.45
N TYR A 164 -3.38 10.59 -24.26
CA TYR A 164 -2.26 11.51 -23.99
C TYR A 164 -0.91 10.82 -24.17
N LEU A 165 -0.74 9.61 -23.64
CA LEU A 165 0.49 8.83 -23.81
C LEU A 165 0.74 8.51 -25.29
N ALA A 166 -0.29 8.15 -26.06
CA ALA A 166 -0.18 7.87 -27.49
C ALA A 166 0.24 9.11 -28.32
N ARG A 167 -0.12 10.32 -27.88
CA ARG A 167 0.24 11.58 -28.55
C ARG A 167 1.67 12.03 -28.27
N ILE A 168 2.26 11.64 -27.13
CA ILE A 168 3.64 11.99 -26.77
C ILE A 168 4.65 11.19 -27.60
N ILE A 169 4.26 9.99 -28.05
CA ILE A 169 5.12 9.11 -28.84
C ILE A 169 5.23 9.66 -30.27
N PRO A 170 6.45 10.00 -30.75
CA PRO A 170 6.67 10.42 -32.13
C PRO A 170 6.23 9.34 -33.12
N ASP A 171 5.65 9.74 -34.25
CA ASP A 171 5.07 8.81 -35.24
C ASP A 171 6.06 7.73 -35.71
N GLN A 172 7.35 8.07 -35.82
CA GLN A 172 8.42 7.14 -36.20
C GLN A 172 8.58 5.95 -35.23
N TYR A 173 8.25 6.11 -33.94
CA TYR A 173 8.41 5.07 -32.92
C TYR A 173 7.09 4.38 -32.55
N LYS A 174 5.95 4.79 -33.14
CA LYS A 174 4.64 4.23 -32.78
C LYS A 174 4.55 2.73 -33.03
N ASN A 175 5.06 2.27 -34.17
CA ASN A 175 5.03 0.84 -34.53
C ASN A 175 5.89 -0.01 -33.57
N GLU A 176 7.12 0.46 -33.29
CA GLU A 176 8.02 -0.20 -32.33
C GLU A 176 7.41 -0.25 -30.92
N MET A 177 6.76 0.84 -30.50
CA MET A 177 6.13 0.92 -29.18
C MET A 177 4.95 -0.04 -29.06
N ILE A 178 4.13 -0.20 -30.10
CA ILE A 178 3.04 -1.20 -30.13
C ILE A 178 3.62 -2.62 -30.06
N GLU A 179 4.71 -2.89 -30.77
CA GLU A 179 5.39 -4.18 -30.76
C GLU A 179 5.96 -4.54 -29.38
N ILE A 180 6.39 -3.55 -28.58
CA ILE A 180 6.90 -3.75 -27.22
C ILE A 180 5.74 -3.85 -26.20
N ILE A 181 4.74 -2.97 -26.28
CA ILE A 181 3.67 -2.87 -25.29
C ILE A 181 2.75 -4.10 -25.32
N GLY A 182 2.45 -4.64 -26.51
CA GLY A 182 1.55 -5.79 -26.65
C GLY A 182 2.01 -7.02 -25.86
N PRO A 183 3.23 -7.54 -26.10
CA PRO A 183 3.82 -8.63 -25.34
C PRO A 183 3.97 -8.29 -23.85
N THR A 184 4.39 -7.05 -23.53
CA THR A 184 4.53 -6.60 -22.14
C THR A 184 3.20 -6.71 -21.39
N LYS A 185 2.10 -6.24 -21.99
CA LYS A 185 0.75 -6.34 -21.40
C LYS A 185 0.33 -7.78 -21.18
N LYS A 186 0.65 -8.68 -22.12
CA LYS A 186 0.37 -10.11 -21.96
C LYS A 186 1.16 -10.72 -20.79
N VAL A 187 2.44 -10.38 -20.66
CA VAL A 187 3.29 -10.87 -19.56
C VAL A 187 2.81 -10.32 -18.22
N VAL A 188 2.53 -9.02 -18.12
CA VAL A 188 2.06 -8.41 -16.86
C VAL A 188 0.70 -8.98 -16.44
N ASN A 189 -0.25 -9.11 -17.38
CA ASN A 189 -1.54 -9.74 -17.09
C ASN A 189 -1.39 -11.21 -16.66
N GLY A 190 -0.48 -11.95 -17.32
CA GLY A 190 -0.16 -13.32 -16.94
C GLY A 190 0.42 -13.42 -15.53
N LEU A 191 1.32 -12.50 -15.17
CA LEU A 191 1.94 -12.42 -13.84
C LEU A 191 0.90 -12.09 -12.76
N ILE A 192 0.01 -11.13 -13.01
CA ILE A 192 -1.07 -10.80 -12.07
C ILE A 192 -1.99 -12.00 -11.88
N TYR A 193 -2.42 -12.65 -12.96
CA TYR A 193 -3.28 -13.83 -12.87
C TYR A 193 -2.61 -14.97 -12.11
N ALA A 194 -1.33 -15.24 -12.40
CA ALA A 194 -0.56 -16.26 -11.70
C ALA A 194 -0.41 -15.94 -10.20
N ASN A 195 -0.15 -14.69 -9.84
CA ASN A 195 -0.04 -14.26 -8.44
C ASN A 195 -1.37 -14.37 -7.70
N VAL A 196 -2.48 -13.92 -8.30
CA VAL A 196 -3.81 -14.03 -7.69
C VAL A 196 -4.20 -15.50 -7.52
N MET A 197 -3.99 -16.32 -8.54
CA MET A 197 -4.27 -17.76 -8.48
C MET A 197 -3.41 -18.46 -7.42
N SER A 198 -2.11 -18.12 -7.36
CA SER A 198 -1.20 -18.65 -6.35
C SER A 198 -1.62 -18.23 -4.94
N ALA A 199 -1.98 -16.96 -4.75
CA ALA A 199 -2.48 -16.47 -3.47
C ALA A 199 -3.78 -17.17 -3.05
N MET A 200 -4.70 -17.42 -3.99
CA MET A 200 -5.92 -18.19 -3.72
C MET A 200 -5.61 -19.64 -3.30
N ILE A 201 -4.69 -20.32 -4.00
CA ILE A 201 -4.29 -21.69 -3.67
C ILE A 201 -3.61 -21.71 -2.30
N VAL A 202 -2.68 -20.80 -2.03
CA VAL A 202 -1.98 -20.68 -0.74
C VAL A 202 -2.97 -20.40 0.38
N ALA A 203 -3.92 -19.48 0.18
CA ALA A 203 -4.96 -19.19 1.16
C ALA A 203 -5.81 -20.44 1.46
N LEU A 204 -6.26 -21.16 0.42
CA LEU A 204 -7.07 -22.36 0.59
C LEU A 204 -6.29 -23.47 1.33
N LEU A 205 -5.04 -23.71 0.93
CA LEU A 205 -4.17 -24.70 1.59
C LEU A 205 -3.85 -24.30 3.03
N ALA A 206 -3.59 -23.02 3.30
CA ALA A 206 -3.33 -22.52 4.65
C ALA A 206 -4.56 -22.70 5.54
N THR A 207 -5.76 -22.30 5.06
CA THR A 207 -7.02 -22.51 5.80
C THR A 207 -7.26 -23.99 6.07
N ALA A 208 -7.09 -24.86 5.07
CA ALA A 208 -7.23 -26.31 5.25
C ALA A 208 -6.22 -26.87 6.26
N GLY A 209 -4.96 -26.44 6.18
CA GLY A 209 -3.89 -26.83 7.11
C GLY A 209 -4.20 -26.41 8.55
N TYR A 210 -4.64 -25.16 8.77
CA TYR A 210 -5.02 -24.67 10.08
C TYR A 210 -6.23 -25.41 10.66
N LEU A 211 -7.20 -25.79 9.82
CA LEU A 211 -8.34 -26.62 10.23
C LEU A 211 -7.90 -28.01 10.70
N VAL A 212 -6.99 -28.66 9.98
CA VAL A 212 -6.50 -30.00 10.33
C VAL A 212 -5.67 -29.99 11.63
N ILE A 213 -4.88 -28.94 11.85
CA ILE A 213 -4.04 -28.79 13.06
C ILE A 213 -4.90 -28.44 14.29
N GLY A 214 -6.16 -28.02 14.09
CA GLY A 214 -7.07 -27.69 15.19
C GLY A 214 -6.75 -26.35 15.86
N VAL A 215 -6.11 -25.43 15.13
CA VAL A 215 -5.80 -24.08 15.64
C VAL A 215 -7.13 -23.35 15.90
N PRO A 216 -7.37 -22.86 17.13
CA PRO A 216 -8.55 -22.03 17.41
C PRO A 216 -8.51 -20.78 16.54
N TYR A 217 -9.66 -20.37 15.97
CA TYR A 217 -9.83 -19.26 15.01
C TYR A 217 -9.40 -19.52 13.55
N SER A 218 -9.37 -20.77 13.08
CA SER A 218 -9.04 -21.14 11.68
C SER A 218 -9.93 -20.55 10.56
N TYR A 219 -11.02 -19.86 10.90
CA TYR A 219 -11.91 -19.17 9.96
C TYR A 219 -11.76 -17.63 9.97
N LEU A 220 -10.86 -17.07 10.80
CA LEU A 220 -10.49 -15.65 10.79
C LEU A 220 -9.22 -15.43 9.96
#